data_AF-A0A1H2ASA4-F1
#
_entry.id   AF-A0A1H2ASA4-F1
#
_cell.length_a   1.000
_cell.length_b   1.000
_cell.length_c   1.000
_cell.angle_alpha   90.00
_cell.angle_beta   90.00
_cell.angle_gamma   90.00
#
_symmetry.space_group_name_H-M   'P 1'
#
loop_
_entity.id
_entity.type
_entity.pdbx_description
1 polymer ?
#
loop_
_entity_poly.entity_id
_entity_poly.type
_entity_poly.pdbx_seq_one_letter_code
_entity_poly.pdbx_strand_id
1 'polypeptide(L)'
;MRDFRDAKAMAQTLREALKTKSVSLSHSESLELVAKTFGFPDWNFLAARIQASQPAFHSSVTPAPLNVLTPVSGGAGIPIVPMRDLVLFPQMVAPIFVGRDKTRRAIARAISTDSRVLVVTQRRAADDDPTLDALYSVGVMASVIHRATLLDGTLKLFVSGLERTAIIGPVEEEFLAAEVAPFEETRGHTAEAEALFLAVLDAYQIWANLDLSAMPQGPQARLQLPSIGEPGGLADAVAPLLSIGIDRKQQLLETGDVVARLEAILELMKASQHAA
;
A
#
# COMPACT_ATOMS: atom_id res chain seq x y z
N MET A 1 31.30 -18.82 17.35
CA MET A 1 30.69 -19.60 16.25
C MET A 1 30.08 -18.56 15.32
N ARG A 2 30.51 -18.44 14.05
CA ARG A 2 30.05 -17.36 13.15
C ARG A 2 28.57 -17.57 12.82
N ASP A 3 27.75 -16.54 13.06
CA ASP A 3 26.30 -16.58 12.90
C ASP A 3 25.92 -16.11 11.48
N PHE A 4 24.85 -16.67 10.92
CA PHE A 4 24.33 -16.29 9.59
C PHE A 4 23.85 -14.83 9.55
N ARG A 5 23.69 -14.19 10.71
CA ARG A 5 23.41 -12.75 10.87
C ARG A 5 24.51 -11.84 10.28
N ASP A 6 25.75 -12.33 10.16
CA ASP A 6 26.88 -11.57 9.61
C ASP A 6 27.06 -11.74 8.09
N ALA A 7 26.09 -12.36 7.39
CA ALA A 7 26.26 -12.78 5.99
C ALA A 7 26.62 -11.63 5.02
N LYS A 8 26.14 -10.40 5.26
CA LYS A 8 26.53 -9.23 4.44
C LYS A 8 28.00 -8.86 4.62
N ALA A 9 28.50 -8.89 5.86
CA ALA A 9 29.90 -8.63 6.15
C ALA A 9 30.80 -9.72 5.53
N MET A 10 30.37 -10.98 5.58
CA MET A 10 31.07 -12.09 4.94
C MET A 10 31.15 -11.94 3.42
N ALA A 11 30.05 -11.53 2.77
CA ALA A 11 30.03 -11.29 1.32
C ALA A 11 30.98 -10.16 0.92
N GLN A 12 31.07 -9.11 1.74
CA GLN A 12 32.01 -8.02 1.53
C GLN A 12 33.47 -8.48 1.68
N THR A 13 33.81 -9.19 2.76
CA THR A 13 35.16 -9.72 2.98
C THR A 13 35.58 -10.71 1.89
N LEU A 14 34.67 -11.57 1.43
CA LEU A 14 34.91 -12.50 0.33
C LEU A 14 35.26 -11.76 -0.97
N ARG A 15 34.50 -10.71 -1.30
CA ARG A 15 34.73 -9.90 -2.49
C ARG A 15 36.08 -9.17 -2.44
N GLU A 16 36.44 -8.63 -1.28
CA GLU A 16 37.73 -7.96 -1.07
C GLU A 16 38.91 -8.94 -1.19
N ALA A 17 38.78 -10.16 -0.63
CA ALA A 17 39.81 -11.19 -0.70
C ALA A 17 39.99 -11.79 -2.11
N LEU A 18 38.94 -11.85 -2.93
CA LEU A 18 39.04 -12.36 -4.31
C LEU A 18 39.56 -11.29 -5.28
N LYS A 19 39.32 -10.01 -5.00
CA LYS A 19 39.87 -8.89 -5.76
C LYS A 19 41.40 -8.86 -5.73
N THR A 20 42.04 -9.25 -4.62
CA THR A 20 43.51 -9.34 -4.52
C THR A 20 44.11 -10.50 -5.33
N LYS A 21 43.28 -11.45 -5.75
CA LYS A 21 43.65 -12.59 -6.62
C LYS A 21 43.16 -12.41 -8.07
N SER A 22 42.84 -11.18 -8.47
CA SER A 22 42.37 -10.83 -9.81
C SER A 22 41.05 -11.49 -10.24
N VAL A 23 40.21 -11.90 -9.29
CA VAL A 23 38.86 -12.42 -9.54
C VAL A 23 37.84 -11.34 -9.14
N SER A 24 37.06 -10.85 -10.10
CA SER A 24 35.99 -9.88 -9.85
C SER A 24 34.64 -10.59 -9.68
N LEU A 25 34.01 -10.41 -8.52
CA LEU A 25 32.62 -10.80 -8.29
C LEU A 25 31.77 -9.56 -8.08
N SER A 26 30.55 -9.58 -8.60
CA SER A 26 29.53 -8.59 -8.29
C SER A 26 29.05 -8.72 -6.84
N HIS A 27 28.35 -7.69 -6.36
CA HIS A 27 27.77 -7.71 -5.02
C HIS A 27 26.75 -8.86 -4.86
N SER A 28 25.90 -9.07 -5.87
CA SER A 28 24.88 -10.12 -5.87
C SER A 28 25.49 -11.52 -5.86
N GLU A 29 26.50 -11.79 -6.70
CA GLU A 29 27.19 -13.10 -6.73
C GLU A 29 27.87 -13.42 -5.39
N SER A 30 28.41 -12.40 -4.72
CA SER A 30 29.04 -12.55 -3.41
C SER A 30 28.02 -12.93 -2.33
N LEU A 31 26.79 -12.39 -2.40
CA LEU A 31 25.70 -12.71 -1.49
C LEU A 31 25.15 -14.13 -1.72
N GLU A 32 25.05 -14.55 -2.98
CA GLU A 32 24.62 -15.92 -3.33
C GLU A 32 25.60 -16.98 -2.85
N LEU A 33 26.90 -16.75 -3.01
CA LEU A 33 27.95 -17.67 -2.53
C LEU A 33 27.92 -17.81 -1.00
N VAL A 34 27.67 -16.72 -0.28
CA VAL A 34 27.52 -16.76 1.18
C VAL A 34 26.25 -17.51 1.57
N ALA A 35 25.13 -17.31 0.88
CA ALA A 35 23.89 -18.04 1.15
C ALA A 35 24.06 -19.57 1.00
N LYS A 36 24.73 -20.02 -0.07
CA LYS A 36 25.05 -21.43 -0.30
C LYS A 36 25.97 -22.00 0.79
N THR A 37 26.92 -21.21 1.30
CA THR A 37 27.81 -21.63 2.39
C THR A 37 27.05 -21.94 3.68
N PHE A 38 25.93 -21.26 3.91
CA PHE A 38 25.02 -21.50 5.04
C PHE A 38 23.92 -22.53 4.74
N GLY A 39 23.95 -23.18 3.57
CA GLY A 39 22.98 -24.20 3.17
C GLY A 39 21.65 -23.65 2.64
N PHE A 40 21.57 -22.36 2.31
CA PHE A 40 20.37 -21.75 1.73
C PHE A 40 20.44 -21.72 0.19
N PRO A 41 19.29 -21.83 -0.50
CA PRO A 41 19.25 -21.91 -1.96
C PRO A 41 19.68 -20.60 -2.65
N ASP A 42 19.31 -19.45 -2.06
CA ASP A 42 19.68 -18.12 -2.55
C ASP A 42 19.73 -17.09 -1.42
N TRP A 43 20.14 -15.86 -1.77
CA TRP A 43 20.21 -14.74 -0.83
C TRP A 43 18.84 -14.33 -0.25
N ASN A 44 17.75 -14.48 -1.00
CA ASN A 44 16.42 -14.07 -0.55
C ASN A 44 15.94 -14.94 0.63
N PHE A 45 16.17 -16.25 0.56
CA PHE A 45 15.84 -17.17 1.66
C PHE A 45 16.67 -16.87 2.93
N LEU A 46 17.96 -16.61 2.78
CA LEU A 46 18.82 -16.26 3.90
C LEU A 46 18.44 -14.89 4.50
N ALA A 47 18.13 -13.90 3.66
CA ALA A 47 17.70 -12.56 4.10
C ALA A 47 16.39 -12.61 4.91
N ALA A 48 15.41 -13.41 4.46
CA ALA A 48 14.15 -13.63 5.18
C ALA A 48 14.40 -14.25 6.57
N ARG A 49 15.34 -15.20 6.66
CA ARG A 49 15.70 -15.83 7.95
C ARG A 49 16.47 -14.89 8.87
N ILE A 50 17.36 -14.04 8.33
CA ILE A 50 18.04 -12.98 9.11
C ILE A 50 17.01 -12.03 9.72
N GLN A 51 16.00 -11.63 8.94
CA GLN A 51 14.93 -10.74 9.40
C GLN A 51 14.04 -11.41 10.45
N ALA A 52 13.71 -12.70 10.29
CA ALA A 52 12.96 -13.48 11.26
C ALA A 52 13.74 -13.78 12.56
N SER A 53 15.08 -13.66 12.54
CA SER A 53 15.95 -13.98 13.67
C SER A 53 16.37 -12.77 14.49
N GLN A 54 15.94 -11.56 14.12
CA GLN A 54 16.13 -10.36 14.95
C GLN A 54 15.18 -10.44 16.14
N PRO A 55 15.64 -10.17 17.38
CA PRO A 55 14.75 -10.20 18.53
C PRO A 55 13.69 -9.11 18.36
N ALA A 56 12.43 -9.53 18.29
CA ALA A 56 11.30 -8.65 18.54
C ALA A 56 11.52 -8.06 19.94
N PHE A 57 11.59 -6.73 20.05
CA PHE A 57 11.50 -6.06 21.34
C PHE A 57 10.13 -6.37 21.92
N HIS A 58 10.09 -7.34 22.83
CA HIS A 58 8.93 -7.65 23.65
C HIS A 58 8.65 -6.48 24.59
N SER A 59 7.59 -5.73 24.33
CA SER A 59 6.79 -5.15 25.42
C SER A 59 5.74 -6.20 25.79
N SER A 60 5.80 -6.67 27.03
CA SER A 60 4.92 -7.70 27.58
C SER A 60 3.45 -7.29 27.55
N VAL A 61 2.62 -8.03 26.81
CA VAL A 61 1.18 -8.11 27.06
C VAL A 61 0.75 -9.57 26.98
N THR A 62 0.21 -10.06 28.08
CA THR A 62 -0.53 -11.31 28.27
C THR A 62 -1.50 -11.56 27.10
N PRO A 63 -1.74 -12.82 26.64
CA PRO A 63 -2.73 -13.05 25.61
C PRO A 63 -4.13 -12.75 26.16
N ALA A 64 -4.66 -11.58 25.79
CA ALA A 64 -6.08 -11.27 25.93
C ALA A 64 -6.86 -12.16 24.95
N PRO A 65 -8.10 -12.57 25.29
CA PRO A 65 -8.92 -13.37 24.39
C PRO A 65 -9.19 -12.58 23.10
N LEU A 66 -9.45 -13.32 22.00
CA LEU A 66 -9.88 -12.82 20.69
C LEU A 66 -10.82 -11.61 20.85
N ASN A 67 -10.26 -10.41 20.68
CA ASN A 67 -11.02 -9.18 20.80
C ASN A 67 -11.78 -8.98 19.49
N VAL A 68 -13.09 -9.19 19.56
CA VAL A 68 -14.05 -8.60 18.62
C VAL A 68 -13.70 -7.12 18.51
N LEU A 69 -13.59 -6.59 17.29
CA LEU A 69 -13.25 -5.20 17.01
C LEU A 69 -14.22 -4.27 17.76
N THR A 70 -13.81 -3.82 18.95
CA THR A 70 -14.47 -2.71 19.62
C THR A 70 -14.06 -1.42 18.92
N PRO A 71 -14.99 -0.46 18.76
CA PRO A 71 -14.65 0.86 18.27
C PRO A 71 -13.57 1.46 19.17
N VAL A 72 -12.54 2.05 18.58
CA VAL A 72 -11.51 2.83 19.27
C VAL A 72 -12.16 4.09 19.86
N SER A 73 -12.85 3.93 20.98
CA SER A 73 -13.29 5.02 21.84
C SER A 73 -12.19 5.28 22.88
N GLY A 74 -11.36 6.30 22.62
CA GLY A 74 -10.46 6.90 23.59
C GLY A 74 -8.98 6.92 23.21
N GLY A 75 -8.58 7.87 22.36
CA GLY A 75 -7.16 8.21 22.19
C GLY A 75 -6.84 8.88 20.86
N ALA A 76 -6.80 10.22 20.85
CA ALA A 76 -6.34 11.13 19.79
C ALA A 76 -6.83 10.84 18.35
N GLY A 77 -7.58 11.79 17.77
CA GLY A 77 -8.07 11.69 16.40
C GLY A 77 -6.98 11.39 15.38
N ILE A 78 -7.34 10.66 14.32
CA ILE A 78 -6.40 10.32 13.25
C ILE A 78 -6.12 11.57 12.42
N PRO A 79 -4.85 11.96 12.23
CA PRO A 79 -4.50 13.09 11.38
C PRO A 79 -4.91 12.85 9.93
N ILE A 80 -5.55 13.84 9.32
CA ILE A 80 -6.03 13.79 7.94
C ILE A 80 -5.09 14.55 7.00
N VAL A 81 -4.83 13.95 5.85
CA VAL A 81 -4.10 14.54 4.74
C VAL A 81 -5.07 14.73 3.58
N PRO A 82 -5.59 15.95 3.35
CA PRO A 82 -6.56 16.20 2.30
C PRO A 82 -5.87 16.27 0.93
N MET A 83 -6.37 15.51 -0.05
CA MET A 83 -5.83 15.43 -1.41
C MET A 83 -6.80 16.01 -2.43
N ARG A 84 -6.29 16.77 -3.40
CA ARG A 84 -7.10 17.36 -4.47
C ARG A 84 -7.20 16.45 -5.68
N ASP A 85 -6.05 16.00 -6.17
CA ASP A 85 -5.93 15.37 -7.49
C ASP A 85 -5.70 13.86 -7.41
N LEU A 86 -5.90 13.26 -6.24
CA LEU A 86 -5.63 11.85 -6.00
C LEU A 86 -6.70 11.24 -5.10
N VAL A 87 -7.21 10.08 -5.53
CA VAL A 87 -7.91 9.10 -4.69
C VAL A 87 -6.93 7.98 -4.40
N LEU A 88 -6.56 7.80 -3.14
CA LEU A 88 -5.70 6.70 -2.72
C LEU A 88 -6.54 5.42 -2.58
N PHE A 89 -5.99 4.28 -2.96
CA PHE A 89 -6.60 2.96 -2.78
C PHE A 89 -5.77 2.09 -1.82
N PRO A 90 -6.36 1.06 -1.19
CA PRO A 90 -5.60 0.08 -0.41
C PRO A 90 -4.44 -0.53 -1.21
N GLN A 91 -3.32 -0.82 -0.53
CA GLN A 91 -2.07 -1.35 -1.10
C GLN A 91 -1.36 -0.43 -2.12
N MET A 92 -1.95 0.72 -2.47
CA MET A 92 -1.31 1.71 -3.35
C MET A 92 -0.21 2.46 -2.62
N VAL A 93 0.98 2.55 -3.23
CA VAL A 93 2.05 3.43 -2.77
C VAL A 93 2.06 4.69 -3.60
N ALA A 94 1.93 5.85 -2.96
CA ALA A 94 1.87 7.13 -3.64
C ALA A 94 2.76 8.20 -2.99
N PRO A 95 3.42 9.06 -3.78
CA PRO A 95 4.06 10.26 -3.25
C PRO A 95 3.00 11.33 -2.95
N ILE A 96 3.09 11.96 -1.78
CA ILE A 96 2.27 13.11 -1.37
C ILE A 96 3.19 14.29 -1.08
N PHE A 97 2.81 15.46 -1.60
CA PHE A 97 3.54 16.71 -1.37
C PHE A 97 2.76 17.57 -0.37
N VAL A 98 3.43 17.94 0.72
CA VAL A 98 2.84 18.71 1.81
C VAL A 98 3.54 20.06 1.91
N GLY A 99 2.83 21.11 1.51
CA GLY A 99 3.29 22.50 1.64
C GLY A 99 2.61 23.28 2.78
N ARG A 100 1.42 22.86 3.23
CA ARG A 100 0.61 23.61 4.20
C ARG A 100 1.05 23.34 5.63
N ASP A 101 1.20 24.39 6.43
CA ASP A 101 1.67 24.27 7.82
C ASP A 101 0.76 23.41 8.70
N LYS A 102 -0.56 23.51 8.53
CA LYS A 102 -1.54 22.65 9.24
C LYS A 102 -1.31 21.18 8.92
N THR A 103 -1.13 20.83 7.65
CA THR A 103 -0.86 19.45 7.25
C THR A 103 0.53 19.00 7.69
N ARG A 104 1.54 19.87 7.69
CA ARG A 104 2.88 19.54 8.25
C ARG A 104 2.79 19.15 9.73
N ARG A 105 1.99 19.85 10.53
CA ARG A 105 1.72 19.50 11.93
C ARG A 105 1.00 18.16 12.06
N ALA A 106 -0.01 17.91 11.22
CA ALA A 106 -0.72 16.61 11.15
C ALA A 106 0.26 15.44 10.94
N ILE A 107 1.19 15.60 9.98
CA ILE A 107 2.22 14.60 9.68
C ILE A 107 3.21 14.43 10.84
N ALA A 108 3.66 15.53 11.45
CA ALA A 108 4.54 15.47 12.61
C ALA A 108 3.90 14.69 13.77
N ARG A 109 2.60 14.94 14.03
CA ARG A 109 1.82 14.20 15.02
C ARG A 109 1.71 12.71 14.66
N ALA A 110 1.36 12.39 13.42
CA ALA A 110 1.27 11.01 12.93
C ALA A 110 2.59 10.25 13.15
N ILE A 111 3.72 10.84 12.76
CA ILE A 111 5.05 10.22 12.91
C ILE A 111 5.40 10.00 14.39
N SER A 112 4.96 10.89 15.29
CA SER A 112 5.21 10.75 16.74
C SER A 112 4.36 9.69 17.45
N THR A 113 3.34 9.17 16.76
CA THR A 113 2.41 8.15 17.27
C THR A 113 2.64 6.85 16.50
N ASP A 114 1.75 6.49 15.57
CA ASP A 114 1.79 5.19 14.87
C ASP A 114 2.25 5.31 13.40
N SER A 115 2.71 6.48 12.98
CA SER A 115 3.02 6.81 11.57
C SER A 115 1.85 6.58 10.60
N ARG A 116 0.62 6.62 11.13
CA ARG A 116 -0.63 6.45 10.41
C ARG A 116 -1.28 7.80 10.12
N VAL A 117 -1.79 7.95 8.90
CA VAL A 117 -2.55 9.12 8.46
C VAL A 117 -3.77 8.65 7.69
N LEU A 118 -4.86 9.40 7.76
CA LEU A 118 -6.00 9.19 6.88
C LEU A 118 -5.86 10.07 5.65
N VAL A 119 -5.73 9.47 4.47
CA VAL A 119 -5.69 10.21 3.20
C VAL A 119 -7.11 10.28 2.65
N VAL A 120 -7.61 11.49 2.45
CA VAL A 120 -8.99 11.74 2.02
C VAL A 120 -9.01 12.71 0.86
N THR A 121 -9.79 12.42 -0.16
CA THR A 121 -9.96 13.31 -1.30
C THR A 121 -10.93 14.46 -0.97
N GLN A 122 -10.66 15.65 -1.51
CA GLN A 122 -11.53 16.82 -1.39
C GLN A 122 -12.67 16.74 -2.40
N ARG A 123 -13.90 17.10 -1.97
CA ARG A 123 -15.03 17.28 -2.88
C ARG A 123 -14.88 18.54 -3.73
N ARG A 124 -14.26 19.58 -3.15
CA ARG A 124 -14.02 20.88 -3.81
C ARG A 124 -12.53 21.17 -3.87
N ALA A 125 -11.90 20.90 -5.00
CA ALA A 125 -10.46 21.07 -5.19
C ALA A 125 -9.95 22.52 -5.02
N ALA A 126 -10.83 23.53 -5.02
CA ALA A 126 -10.44 24.93 -4.90
C ALA A 126 -10.11 25.38 -3.46
N ASP A 127 -10.42 24.59 -2.43
CA ASP A 127 -10.27 25.02 -1.03
C ASP A 127 -8.84 24.78 -0.50
N ASP A 128 -8.17 25.87 -0.12
CA ASP A 128 -6.81 25.83 0.42
C ASP A 128 -6.73 25.42 1.90
N ASP A 129 -7.84 25.44 2.61
CA ASP A 129 -7.91 25.02 4.01
C ASP A 129 -9.22 24.25 4.24
N PRO A 130 -9.36 23.05 3.62
CA PRO A 130 -10.62 22.35 3.58
C PRO A 130 -11.05 21.94 4.99
N THR A 131 -12.29 22.26 5.32
CA THR A 131 -12.97 21.72 6.49
C THR A 131 -13.39 20.26 6.24
N LEU A 132 -13.74 19.53 7.29
CA LEU A 132 -14.10 18.11 7.17
C LEU A 132 -15.30 17.84 6.25
N ASP A 133 -16.27 18.76 6.19
CA ASP A 133 -17.43 18.72 5.28
C ASP A 133 -17.06 18.96 3.81
N ALA A 134 -15.89 19.56 3.55
CA ALA A 134 -15.35 19.67 2.19
C ALA A 134 -14.65 18.39 1.71
N LEU A 135 -14.52 17.37 2.57
CA LEU A 135 -13.90 16.08 2.25
C LEU A 135 -14.96 15.02 1.92
N TYR A 136 -14.52 13.99 1.20
CA TYR A 136 -15.30 12.76 1.08
C TYR A 136 -15.36 12.02 2.42
N SER A 137 -16.43 11.25 2.63
CA SER A 137 -16.69 10.55 3.90
C SER A 137 -15.83 9.30 4.09
N VAL A 138 -15.28 8.76 3.00
CA VAL A 138 -14.40 7.59 3.01
C VAL A 138 -13.05 7.98 2.41
N GLY A 139 -12.00 7.61 3.12
CA GLY A 139 -10.62 7.70 2.66
C GLY A 139 -9.89 6.37 2.83
N VAL A 140 -8.57 6.42 2.77
CA VAL A 140 -7.71 5.27 3.01
C VAL A 140 -6.76 5.57 4.16
N MET A 141 -6.80 4.71 5.17
CA MET A 141 -5.76 4.69 6.21
C MET A 141 -4.45 4.33 5.54
N ALA A 142 -3.42 5.14 5.74
CA ALA A 142 -2.12 4.94 5.11
C ALA A 142 -0.99 5.03 6.14
N SER A 143 0.05 4.22 5.93
CA SER A 143 1.29 4.31 6.68
C SER A 143 2.27 5.22 5.95
N VAL A 144 2.91 6.14 6.66
CA VAL A 144 4.03 6.92 6.12
C VAL A 144 5.27 6.02 6.08
N ILE A 145 5.76 5.71 4.87
CA ILE A 145 6.90 4.81 4.67
C ILE A 145 8.22 5.56 4.52
N HIS A 146 8.19 6.77 3.97
CA HIS A 146 9.38 7.58 3.77
C HIS A 146 9.04 9.07 3.76
N ARG A 147 10.00 9.91 4.15
CA ARG A 147 9.89 11.37 4.10
C ARG A 147 11.18 11.99 3.61
N ALA A 148 11.05 13.04 2.80
CA ALA A 148 12.15 13.86 2.32
C ALA A 148 11.72 15.32 2.29
N THR A 149 12.53 16.21 2.83
CA THR A 149 12.34 17.65 2.67
C THR A 149 13.07 18.09 1.41
N LEU A 150 12.35 18.73 0.49
CA LEU A 150 12.90 19.28 -0.74
C LEU A 150 13.61 20.62 -0.45
N LEU A 151 14.43 21.09 -1.41
CA LEU A 151 15.24 22.31 -1.27
C LEU A 151 14.39 23.59 -1.10
N ASP A 152 13.14 23.56 -1.54
CA ASP A 152 12.15 24.63 -1.41
C ASP A 152 11.41 24.61 -0.05
N GLY A 153 11.72 23.63 0.82
CA GLY A 153 11.05 23.43 2.10
C GLY A 153 9.79 22.57 2.02
N THR A 154 9.35 22.16 0.83
CA THR A 154 8.20 21.26 0.65
C THR A 154 8.52 19.87 1.19
N LEU A 155 7.61 19.30 1.99
CA LEU A 155 7.78 17.95 2.52
C LEU A 155 7.18 16.94 1.53
N LYS A 156 8.03 16.10 0.95
CA LYS A 156 7.62 14.95 0.13
C LYS A 156 7.53 13.70 1.01
N LEU A 157 6.36 13.10 1.04
CA LEU A 157 6.09 11.85 1.74
C LEU A 157 5.83 10.75 0.73
N PHE A 158 6.24 9.53 1.07
CA PHE A 158 5.68 8.34 0.46
C PHE A 158 4.80 7.65 1.48
N VAL A 159 3.59 7.31 1.05
CA VAL A 159 2.60 6.61 1.88
C VAL A 159 2.21 5.30 1.22
N SER A 160 1.89 4.30 2.03
CA SER A 160 1.28 3.04 1.59
C SER A 160 -0.13 2.96 2.11
N GLY A 161 -1.12 2.89 1.23
CA GLY A 161 -2.51 2.63 1.59
C GLY A 161 -2.63 1.26 2.27
N LEU A 162 -3.37 1.19 3.37
CA LEU A 162 -3.59 -0.02 4.14
C LEU A 162 -4.99 -0.55 3.89
N GLU A 163 -6.00 0.21 4.31
CA GLU A 163 -7.40 -0.19 4.29
C GLU A 163 -8.32 1.03 4.09
N ARG A 164 -9.54 0.77 3.61
CA ARG A 164 -10.59 1.79 3.54
C ARG A 164 -11.04 2.16 4.94
N THR A 165 -11.34 3.44 5.15
CA THR A 165 -11.70 3.95 6.46
C THR A 165 -12.71 5.07 6.33
N ALA A 166 -13.79 4.98 7.12
CA ALA A 166 -14.85 5.99 7.17
C ALA A 166 -14.56 7.02 8.25
N ILE A 167 -14.88 8.29 7.96
CA ILE A 167 -14.88 9.38 8.92
C ILE A 167 -16.19 9.34 9.71
N ILE A 168 -16.12 9.21 11.03
CA ILE A 168 -17.31 9.17 11.90
C ILE A 168 -17.58 10.50 12.61
N GLY A 169 -16.54 11.31 12.84
CA GLY A 169 -16.72 12.61 13.50
C GLY A 169 -15.46 13.47 13.53
N PRO A 170 -15.59 14.79 13.70
CA PRO A 170 -14.47 15.70 13.84
C PRO A 170 -13.77 15.51 15.20
N VAL A 171 -12.45 15.77 15.23
CA VAL A 171 -11.69 15.91 16.48
C VAL A 171 -11.05 17.30 16.49
N GLU A 172 -11.22 18.01 17.60
CA GLU A 172 -10.61 19.33 17.79
C GLU A 172 -9.10 19.22 18.01
N GLU A 173 -8.32 19.67 17.02
CA GLU A 173 -6.86 19.68 17.02
C GLU A 173 -6.36 20.92 16.25
N GLU A 174 -5.06 21.24 16.35
CA GLU A 174 -4.42 22.33 15.59
C GLU A 174 -4.24 22.03 14.08
N PHE A 175 -4.70 20.86 13.66
CA PHE A 175 -4.67 20.30 12.31
C PHE A 175 -5.95 19.48 12.06
N LEU A 176 -6.21 19.10 10.81
CA LEU A 176 -7.36 18.26 10.48
C LEU A 176 -7.19 16.88 11.09
N ALA A 177 -8.11 16.50 11.97
CA ALA A 177 -8.18 15.19 12.60
C ALA A 177 -9.63 14.73 12.69
N ALA A 178 -9.83 13.41 12.64
CA ALA A 178 -11.14 12.83 12.78
C ALA A 178 -11.11 11.53 13.59
N GLU A 179 -12.25 11.23 14.20
CA GLU A 179 -12.57 9.89 14.63
C GLU A 179 -12.90 9.05 13.37
N VAL A 180 -12.46 7.80 13.38
CA VAL A 180 -12.56 6.92 12.21
C VAL A 180 -13.11 5.55 12.58
N ALA A 181 -13.72 4.89 11.60
CA ALA A 181 -14.17 3.51 11.70
C ALA A 181 -13.69 2.68 10.50
N PRO A 182 -13.46 1.37 10.68
CA PRO A 182 -13.26 0.45 9.56
C PRO A 182 -14.41 0.55 8.56
N PHE A 183 -14.09 0.51 7.27
CA PHE A 183 -15.11 0.49 6.22
C PHE A 183 -15.48 -0.96 5.90
N GLU A 184 -16.75 -1.32 6.05
CA GLU A 184 -17.20 -2.69 5.85
C GLU A 184 -17.28 -3.07 4.36
N GLU A 185 -16.69 -4.22 4.02
CA GLU A 185 -16.81 -4.81 2.68
C GLU A 185 -17.74 -6.03 2.71
N THR A 186 -18.51 -6.20 1.63
CA THR A 186 -19.49 -7.29 1.49
C THR A 186 -19.31 -8.02 0.17
N ARG A 187 -19.80 -9.27 0.11
CA ARG A 187 -19.77 -10.16 -1.07
C ARG A 187 -18.38 -10.49 -1.65
N GLY A 188 -17.28 -10.17 -0.97
CA GLY A 188 -15.91 -10.41 -1.44
C GLY A 188 -15.49 -11.88 -1.59
N HIS A 189 -16.16 -12.81 -0.91
CA HIS A 189 -15.88 -14.26 -0.96
C HIS A 189 -17.03 -15.06 -1.61
N THR A 190 -17.80 -14.41 -2.49
CA THR A 190 -18.89 -15.08 -3.22
C THR A 190 -18.36 -15.69 -4.53
N ALA A 191 -18.98 -16.77 -5.01
CA ALA A 191 -18.67 -17.35 -6.31
C ALA A 191 -18.84 -16.33 -7.46
N GLU A 192 -19.77 -15.39 -7.31
CA GLU A 192 -19.97 -14.27 -8.22
C GLU A 192 -18.76 -13.33 -8.25
N ALA A 193 -18.24 -12.94 -7.08
CA ALA A 193 -17.03 -12.12 -6.99
C ALA A 193 -15.80 -12.83 -7.58
N GLU A 194 -15.67 -14.15 -7.39
CA GLU A 194 -14.60 -14.94 -8.00
C GLU A 194 -14.71 -15.00 -9.54
N ALA A 195 -15.93 -15.17 -10.07
CA ALA A 195 -16.16 -15.14 -11.52
C ALA A 195 -15.84 -13.77 -12.12
N LEU A 196 -16.29 -12.69 -11.48
CA LEU A 196 -16.00 -11.31 -11.90
C LEU A 196 -14.52 -10.98 -11.80
N PHE A 197 -13.83 -11.50 -10.80
CA PHE A 197 -12.39 -11.35 -10.65
C PHE A 197 -11.61 -11.92 -11.84
N LEU A 198 -11.99 -13.10 -12.35
CA LEU A 198 -11.43 -13.63 -13.59
C LEU A 198 -11.76 -12.74 -14.79
N ALA A 199 -13.01 -12.30 -14.92
CA ALA A 199 -13.44 -11.44 -16.03
C ALA A 199 -12.73 -10.08 -16.06
N VAL A 200 -12.52 -9.45 -14.90
CA VAL A 200 -11.76 -8.18 -14.78
C VAL A 200 -10.30 -8.41 -15.10
N LEU A 201 -9.72 -9.54 -14.68
CA LEU A 201 -8.33 -9.86 -15.03
C LEU A 201 -8.17 -10.01 -16.55
N ASP A 202 -9.04 -10.75 -17.22
CA ASP A 202 -9.01 -10.93 -18.67
C ASP A 202 -9.20 -9.60 -19.39
N ALA A 203 -10.17 -8.80 -18.96
CA ALA A 203 -10.38 -7.45 -19.51
C ALA A 203 -9.14 -6.56 -19.31
N TYR A 204 -8.46 -6.67 -18.18
CA TYR A 204 -7.26 -5.90 -17.86
C TYR A 204 -6.10 -6.27 -18.77
N GLN A 205 -5.94 -7.54 -19.09
CA GLN A 205 -4.91 -8.01 -20.02
C GLN A 205 -5.07 -7.41 -21.41
N ILE A 206 -6.31 -7.42 -21.91
CA ILE A 206 -6.64 -6.82 -23.21
C ILE A 206 -6.43 -5.30 -23.16
N TRP A 207 -6.91 -4.65 -22.09
CA TRP A 207 -6.77 -3.20 -21.89
C TRP A 207 -5.29 -2.77 -21.78
N ALA A 208 -4.45 -3.55 -21.09
CA ALA A 208 -3.02 -3.27 -20.92
C ALA A 208 -2.18 -3.64 -22.16
N ASN A 209 -2.80 -4.14 -23.24
CA ASN A 209 -2.13 -4.61 -24.46
C ASN A 209 -0.98 -5.60 -24.17
N LEU A 210 -1.18 -6.49 -23.20
CA LEU A 210 -0.19 -7.50 -22.82
C LEU A 210 -0.42 -8.77 -23.64
N ASP A 211 0.50 -9.08 -24.55
CA ASP A 211 0.48 -10.34 -25.30
C ASP A 211 0.92 -11.51 -24.41
N LEU A 212 -0.06 -12.28 -23.93
CA LEU A 212 0.13 -13.41 -23.03
C LEU A 212 0.31 -14.75 -23.75
N SER A 213 0.34 -14.76 -25.09
CA SER A 213 0.60 -15.95 -25.90
C SER A 213 1.93 -16.64 -25.56
N ALA A 214 2.87 -15.87 -25.00
CA ALA A 214 4.19 -16.32 -24.59
C ALA A 214 4.27 -16.78 -23.11
N MET A 215 3.18 -16.69 -22.34
CA MET A 215 3.18 -17.06 -20.92
C MET A 215 2.69 -18.49 -20.70
N PRO A 216 3.27 -19.23 -19.73
CA PRO A 216 2.84 -20.59 -19.42
C PRO A 216 1.37 -20.59 -18.96
N GLN A 217 0.56 -21.43 -19.60
CA GLN A 217 -0.83 -21.64 -19.21
C GLN A 217 -0.86 -22.34 -17.84
N GLY A 218 -1.19 -21.59 -16.79
CA GLY A 218 -1.37 -22.12 -15.45
C GLY A 218 -1.88 -21.04 -14.48
N PRO A 219 -2.47 -21.42 -13.34
CA PRO A 219 -3.07 -20.48 -12.38
C PRO A 219 -2.10 -19.48 -11.71
N GLN A 220 -0.82 -19.48 -12.10
CA GLN A 220 0.28 -18.79 -11.42
C GLN A 220 1.00 -17.77 -12.31
N ALA A 221 0.69 -17.66 -13.60
CA ALA A 221 1.29 -16.66 -14.51
C ALA A 221 0.51 -15.33 -14.47
N ARG A 222 0.06 -14.91 -13.29
CA ARG A 222 -0.67 -13.66 -13.14
C ARG A 222 0.34 -12.52 -13.15
N LEU A 223 0.16 -11.64 -14.13
CA LEU A 223 0.54 -10.22 -14.19
C LEU A 223 1.27 -9.69 -12.96
N GLN A 224 2.23 -8.77 -13.16
CA GLN A 224 2.89 -7.95 -12.11
C GLN A 224 1.94 -7.10 -11.23
N LEU A 225 0.64 -7.39 -11.23
CA LEU A 225 -0.19 -7.16 -10.06
C LEU A 225 0.47 -7.92 -8.90
N PRO A 226 0.59 -7.35 -7.70
CA PRO A 226 0.99 -8.12 -6.52
C PRO A 226 0.12 -9.38 -6.43
N SER A 227 0.54 -10.41 -5.69
CA SER A 227 -0.22 -11.64 -5.46
C SER A 227 -1.59 -11.38 -4.80
N ILE A 228 -2.49 -10.73 -5.53
CA ILE A 228 -3.80 -10.31 -5.14
C ILE A 228 -4.66 -11.54 -5.34
N GLY A 229 -4.80 -12.29 -4.25
CA GLY A 229 -5.61 -13.49 -4.22
C GLY A 229 -7.11 -13.21 -4.11
N GLU A 230 -7.50 -11.97 -3.77
CA GLU A 230 -8.87 -11.65 -3.38
C GLU A 230 -9.55 -10.66 -4.34
N PRO A 231 -10.86 -10.85 -4.64
CA PRO A 231 -11.61 -9.99 -5.56
C PRO A 231 -11.59 -8.50 -5.19
N GLY A 232 -11.69 -8.18 -3.89
CA GLY A 232 -11.65 -6.80 -3.39
C GLY A 232 -10.30 -6.12 -3.68
N GLY A 233 -9.19 -6.83 -3.44
CA GLY A 233 -7.86 -6.32 -3.72
C GLY A 233 -7.60 -6.10 -5.22
N LEU A 234 -8.23 -6.89 -6.11
CA LEU A 234 -8.07 -6.68 -7.56
C LEU A 234 -8.76 -5.38 -7.97
N ALA A 235 -9.97 -5.16 -7.46
CA ALA A 235 -10.68 -3.92 -7.71
C ALA A 235 -9.83 -2.70 -7.30
N ASP A 236 -9.15 -2.79 -6.15
CA ASP A 236 -8.33 -1.71 -5.60
C ASP A 236 -7.05 -1.46 -6.38
N ALA A 237 -6.47 -2.52 -6.96
CA ALA A 237 -5.30 -2.40 -7.80
C ALA A 237 -5.62 -1.86 -9.19
N VAL A 238 -6.78 -2.21 -9.75
CA VAL A 238 -7.18 -1.80 -11.11
C VAL A 238 -7.79 -0.39 -11.12
N ALA A 239 -8.62 -0.04 -10.13
CA ALA A 239 -9.29 1.26 -10.06
C ALA A 239 -8.38 2.49 -10.27
N PRO A 240 -7.19 2.61 -9.64
CA PRO A 240 -6.31 3.76 -9.83
C PRO A 240 -5.73 3.85 -11.25
N LEU A 241 -5.61 2.72 -11.97
CA LEU A 241 -5.06 2.64 -13.33
C LEU A 241 -6.05 3.13 -14.39
N LEU A 242 -7.34 3.18 -14.07
CA LEU A 242 -8.37 3.67 -14.99
C LEU A 242 -8.24 5.19 -15.23
N SER A 243 -8.32 5.60 -16.49
CA SER A 243 -8.32 7.01 -16.93
C SER A 243 -9.68 7.68 -16.75
N ILE A 244 -10.18 7.68 -15.51
CA ILE A 244 -11.49 8.23 -15.11
C ILE A 244 -11.33 9.41 -14.14
N GLY A 245 -12.35 10.26 -14.07
CA GLY A 245 -12.38 11.41 -13.16
C GLY A 245 -12.39 11.03 -11.68
N ILE A 246 -12.01 11.99 -10.83
CA ILE A 246 -11.87 11.82 -9.37
C ILE A 246 -13.16 11.33 -8.73
N ASP A 247 -14.31 11.91 -9.12
CA ASP A 247 -15.60 11.52 -8.55
C ASP A 247 -15.93 10.05 -8.81
N ARG A 248 -15.56 9.53 -9.99
CA ARG A 248 -15.78 8.11 -10.31
C ARG A 248 -14.80 7.20 -9.57
N LYS A 249 -13.53 7.61 -9.41
CA LYS A 249 -12.57 6.88 -8.55
C LYS A 249 -13.06 6.85 -7.10
N GLN A 250 -13.58 7.96 -6.61
CA GLN A 250 -14.11 8.05 -5.26
C GLN A 250 -15.36 7.19 -5.09
N GLN A 251 -16.26 7.14 -6.07
CA GLN A 251 -17.39 6.19 -6.06
C GLN A 251 -16.92 4.74 -5.95
N LEU A 252 -15.86 4.34 -6.68
CA LEU A 252 -15.27 3.01 -6.56
C LEU A 252 -14.68 2.76 -5.16
N LEU A 253 -14.03 3.78 -4.57
CA LEU A 253 -13.52 3.69 -3.20
C LEU A 253 -14.64 3.51 -2.18
N GLU A 254 -15.76 4.23 -2.35
CA GLU A 254 -16.95 4.21 -1.47
C GLU A 254 -17.89 3.02 -1.69
N THR A 255 -17.63 2.19 -2.70
CA THR A 255 -18.44 0.99 -2.96
C THR A 255 -17.97 -0.16 -2.08
N GLY A 256 -18.63 -0.41 -0.95
CA GLY A 256 -18.30 -1.53 -0.05
C GLY A 256 -18.69 -2.91 -0.58
N ASP A 257 -19.56 -2.96 -1.57
CA ASP A 257 -19.94 -4.19 -2.24
C ASP A 257 -18.92 -4.58 -3.31
N VAL A 258 -18.16 -5.65 -3.07
CA VAL A 258 -17.05 -6.06 -3.94
C VAL A 258 -17.54 -6.49 -5.32
N VAL A 259 -18.71 -7.14 -5.41
CA VAL A 259 -19.30 -7.56 -6.69
C VAL A 259 -19.65 -6.32 -7.52
N ALA A 260 -20.42 -5.40 -6.94
CA ALA A 260 -20.84 -4.18 -7.64
C ALA A 260 -19.62 -3.32 -8.05
N ARG A 261 -18.57 -3.31 -7.23
CA ARG A 261 -17.32 -2.60 -7.52
C ARG A 261 -16.59 -3.21 -8.72
N LEU A 262 -16.50 -4.54 -8.80
CA LEU A 262 -15.88 -5.25 -9.92
C LEU A 262 -16.69 -5.09 -11.21
N GLU A 263 -18.02 -5.16 -11.15
CA GLU A 263 -18.91 -4.89 -12.28
C GLU A 263 -18.67 -3.48 -12.84
N ALA A 264 -18.67 -2.46 -11.96
CA ALA A 264 -18.43 -1.08 -12.35
C ALA A 264 -17.04 -0.90 -13.01
N ILE A 265 -16.01 -1.55 -12.48
CA ILE A 265 -14.66 -1.54 -13.08
C ILE A 265 -14.69 -2.17 -14.48
N LEU A 266 -15.32 -3.35 -14.62
CA LEU A 266 -15.41 -4.06 -15.90
C LEU A 266 -16.13 -3.22 -16.96
N GLU A 267 -17.23 -2.55 -16.59
CA GLU A 267 -17.95 -1.63 -17.47
C GLU A 267 -17.07 -0.46 -17.91
N LEU A 268 -16.35 0.17 -16.98
CA LEU A 268 -15.46 1.30 -17.28
C LEU A 268 -14.33 0.92 -18.22
N MET A 269 -13.77 -0.28 -18.06
CA MET A 269 -12.71 -0.80 -18.93
C MET A 269 -13.23 -1.04 -20.35
N LYS A 270 -14.41 -1.64 -20.49
CA LYS A 270 -15.07 -1.85 -21.79
C LYS A 270 -15.40 -0.52 -22.47
N ALA A 271 -15.94 0.45 -21.73
CA ALA A 271 -16.25 1.77 -22.28
C ALA A 271 -14.99 2.49 -22.79
N SER A 272 -13.86 2.34 -22.08
CA SER A 272 -12.59 2.94 -22.46
C SER A 272 -11.98 2.32 -23.73
N GLN A 273 -12.22 1.02 -23.99
CA GLN A 273 -11.77 0.35 -25.22
C GLN A 273 -12.52 0.80 -26.47
N HIS A 274 -13.78 1.24 -26.35
CA HIS A 274 -14.57 1.70 -27.50
C HIS A 274 -14.35 3.17 -27.85
N ALA A 275 -13.67 3.92 -26.99
CA ALA A 275 -13.38 5.34 -27.16
C ALA A 275 -11.97 5.62 -27.72
N ALA A 276 -11.14 4.59 -27.89
CA ALA A 276 -9.79 4.63 -28.46
C ALA A 276 -9.78 4.09 -29.89
#